data_AF-A0A1G5QIR8-F1
#
_entry.id   AF-A0A1G5QIR8-F1
#
_cell.length_a   1.000
_cell.length_b   1.000
_cell.length_c   1.000
_cell.angle_alpha   90.00
_cell.angle_beta   90.00
_cell.angle_gamma   90.00
#
_symmetry.space_group_name_H-M   'P 1'
#
loop_
_entity.id
_entity.type
_entity.pdbx_description
1 polymer ?
#
loop_
_entity_poly.entity_id
_entity_poly.type
_entity_poly.pdbx_seq_one_letter_code
_entity_poly.pdbx_strand_id
1 'polypeptide(L)'
;MVNFDDSIACTHYGKKWLELAQLFRSLSLKVLDDRNTVLSHLDAPLFDQLYMDRSSSCLERTKMYEVLAYGDPNVLLSCPGPSLSGIIVRELGSTEQQDYFLNMWLSIKLVPVWQSQSQAKALMQEIRLHC
;
A
#
# COMPACT_ATOMS: atom_id res chain seq x y z
N MET A 1 -10.29 24.74 3.03
CA MET A 1 -9.15 24.20 2.27
C MET A 1 -7.90 24.64 3.01
N VAL A 2 -7.17 23.70 3.62
CA VAL A 2 -5.91 24.03 4.33
C VAL A 2 -4.94 24.61 3.30
N ASN A 3 -4.26 25.71 3.64
CA ASN A 3 -3.25 26.31 2.78
C ASN A 3 -2.06 25.35 2.69
N PHE A 4 -2.06 24.48 1.67
CA PHE A 4 -1.03 23.47 1.46
C PHE A 4 0.13 24.11 0.71
N ASP A 5 1.16 24.51 1.44
CA ASP A 5 2.38 25.06 0.84
C ASP A 5 3.22 23.92 0.27
N ASP A 6 3.25 23.82 -1.07
CA ASP A 6 3.97 22.78 -1.80
C ASP A 6 5.48 22.77 -1.51
N SER A 7 6.08 23.93 -1.19
CA SER A 7 7.51 24.04 -0.86
C SER A 7 7.82 23.41 0.50
N ILE A 8 7.00 23.73 1.50
CA ILE A 8 7.11 23.15 2.84
C ILE A 8 6.79 21.65 2.78
N ALA A 9 5.74 21.27 2.06
CA ALA A 9 5.35 19.87 1.90
C ALA A 9 6.44 19.06 1.18
N CYS A 10 7.09 19.62 0.16
CA CYS A 10 8.19 18.95 -0.55
C CYS A 10 9.40 18.72 0.36
N THR A 11 9.69 19.67 1.25
CA THR A 11 10.76 19.52 2.25
C THR A 11 10.41 18.44 3.29
N HIS A 12 9.15 18.35 3.71
CA HIS A 12 8.74 17.44 4.78
C HIS A 12 8.54 16.00 4.32
N TYR A 13 7.88 15.81 3.17
CA TYR A 13 7.48 14.52 2.63
C TYR A 13 8.37 14.06 1.48
N GLY A 14 8.91 14.98 0.68
CA GLY A 14 9.65 14.66 -0.53
C GLY A 14 8.76 14.58 -1.77
N LYS A 15 9.33 15.00 -2.90
CA LYS A 15 8.65 15.11 -4.21
C LYS A 15 7.93 13.84 -4.63
N LYS A 16 8.56 12.69 -4.42
CA LYS A 16 8.03 11.38 -4.83
C LYS A 16 6.65 11.09 -4.23
N TRP A 17 6.46 11.37 -2.94
CA TRP A 17 5.19 11.08 -2.28
C TRP A 17 4.12 12.13 -2.60
N LEU A 18 4.51 13.36 -2.91
CA LEU A 18 3.59 14.38 -3.41
C LEU A 18 3.04 14.03 -4.79
N GLU A 19 3.90 13.52 -5.70
CA GLU A 19 3.47 13.04 -7.02
C GLU A 19 2.48 11.87 -6.89
N LEU A 20 2.74 10.92 -6.00
CA LEU A 20 1.83 9.81 -5.74
C LEU A 20 0.51 10.28 -5.08
N ALA A 21 0.56 11.26 -4.17
CA ALA A 21 -0.63 11.85 -3.57
C ALA A 21 -1.50 12.58 -4.59
N GLN A 22 -0.90 13.24 -5.60
CA GLN A 22 -1.65 13.82 -6.72
C GLN A 22 -2.37 12.74 -7.54
N LEU A 23 -1.70 11.61 -7.80
CA LEU A 23 -2.35 10.46 -8.43
C LEU A 23 -3.53 9.97 -7.57
N PHE A 24 -3.36 9.80 -6.27
CA PHE A 24 -4.45 9.38 -5.37
C PHE A 24 -5.64 10.33 -5.45
N ARG A 25 -5.37 11.64 -5.43
CA ARG A 25 -6.42 12.66 -5.58
C ARG A 25 -7.19 12.52 -6.91
N SER A 26 -6.50 12.18 -7.99
CA SER A 26 -7.13 11.97 -9.30
C SER A 26 -8.03 10.71 -9.36
N LEU A 27 -7.83 9.76 -8.44
CA LEU A 27 -8.61 8.53 -8.33
C LEU A 27 -9.75 8.62 -7.30
N SER A 28 -9.76 9.64 -6.45
CA SER A 28 -10.68 9.81 -5.31
C SER A 28 -12.15 9.50 -5.62
N LEU A 29 -12.70 10.09 -6.69
CA LEU A 29 -14.10 9.86 -7.05
C LEU A 29 -14.32 8.49 -7.70
N LYS A 30 -13.36 8.00 -8.50
CA LYS A 30 -13.49 6.71 -9.20
C LYS A 30 -13.50 5.53 -8.22
N VAL A 31 -12.71 5.63 -7.14
CA VAL A 31 -12.60 4.56 -6.14
C VAL A 31 -13.88 4.37 -5.32
N LEU A 32 -14.77 5.36 -5.30
CA LEU A 32 -16.09 5.26 -4.66
C LEU A 32 -17.01 4.30 -5.43
N ASP A 33 -16.94 4.32 -6.76
CA ASP A 33 -17.75 3.48 -7.65
C ASP A 33 -17.11 2.12 -7.89
N ASP A 34 -15.79 2.09 -8.08
CA ASP A 34 -15.02 0.85 -8.26
C ASP A 34 -13.65 0.92 -7.58
N ARG A 35 -13.53 0.18 -6.47
CA ARG A 35 -12.28 0.07 -5.70
C ARG A 35 -11.14 -0.56 -6.50
N ASN A 36 -11.45 -1.37 -7.52
CA ASN A 36 -10.45 -1.99 -8.37
C ASN A 36 -9.78 -1.01 -9.33
N THR A 37 -10.27 0.23 -9.45
CA THR A 37 -9.64 1.28 -10.26
C THR A 37 -8.15 1.43 -9.94
N VAL A 38 -7.77 1.31 -8.66
CA VAL A 38 -6.36 1.40 -8.21
C VAL A 38 -5.47 0.35 -8.87
N LEU A 39 -6.03 -0.83 -9.20
CA LEU A 39 -5.29 -1.94 -9.79
C LEU A 39 -4.81 -1.63 -11.22
N SER A 40 -5.47 -0.72 -11.93
CA SER A 40 -5.02 -0.25 -13.25
C SER A 40 -3.79 0.66 -13.19
N HIS A 41 -3.37 1.06 -11.99
CA HIS A 41 -2.25 1.98 -11.76
C HIS A 41 -1.07 1.32 -11.02
N LEU A 42 -1.03 -0.01 -10.91
CA LEU A 42 0.05 -0.70 -10.18
C LEU A 42 1.43 -0.55 -10.82
N ASP A 43 1.46 -0.30 -12.12
CA ASP A 43 2.70 -0.02 -12.88
C ASP A 43 3.11 1.46 -12.82
N ALA A 44 2.30 2.31 -12.18
CA ALA A 44 2.67 3.71 -11.98
C ALA A 44 3.91 3.79 -11.06
N PRO A 45 4.80 4.76 -11.28
CA PRO A 45 5.99 4.93 -10.44
C PRO A 45 5.63 4.97 -8.95
N LEU A 46 6.47 4.34 -8.11
CA LEU A 46 6.41 4.38 -6.64
C LEU A 46 5.30 3.54 -6.00
N PHE A 47 4.39 2.93 -6.77
CA PHE A 47 3.40 2.01 -6.20
C PHE A 47 4.05 0.79 -5.55
N ASP A 48 5.13 0.29 -6.15
CA ASP A 48 5.97 -0.76 -5.58
C ASP A 48 6.52 -0.40 -4.19
N GLN A 49 6.92 0.85 -3.98
CA GLN A 49 7.39 1.32 -2.68
C GLN A 49 6.29 1.32 -1.61
N LEU A 50 5.01 1.36 -1.99
CA LEU A 50 3.92 1.32 -1.01
C LEU A 50 3.72 -0.09 -0.42
N TYR A 51 3.82 -1.13 -1.26
CA TYR A 51 3.49 -2.50 -0.84
C TYR A 51 4.70 -3.44 -0.72
N MET A 52 5.88 -3.08 -1.25
CA MET A 52 7.13 -3.84 -1.09
C MET A 52 8.11 -3.20 -0.09
N ASP A 53 7.67 -2.21 0.69
CA ASP A 53 8.51 -1.56 1.68
C ASP A 53 8.95 -2.52 2.81
N ARG A 54 10.26 -2.79 2.88
CA ARG A 54 10.87 -3.69 3.87
C ARG A 54 11.77 -2.97 4.87
N SER A 55 12.15 -1.72 4.63
CA SER A 55 13.27 -1.09 5.33
C SER A 55 12.93 0.24 5.97
N SER A 56 11.75 0.80 5.70
CA SER A 56 11.37 2.07 6.30
C SER A 56 11.37 2.02 7.83
N SER A 57 11.83 3.11 8.42
CA SER A 57 11.57 3.45 9.81
C SER A 57 10.09 3.81 10.02
N CYS A 58 9.63 3.73 11.27
CA CYS A 58 8.28 4.16 11.63
C CYS A 58 7.99 5.60 11.18
N LEU A 59 8.95 6.52 11.37
CA LEU A 59 8.82 7.92 10.96
C LEU A 59 8.64 8.07 9.45
N GLU A 60 9.40 7.35 8.64
CA GLU A 60 9.29 7.40 7.18
C GLU A 60 7.92 6.91 6.68
N ARG A 61 7.39 5.83 7.26
CA ARG A 61 6.04 5.35 6.94
C ARG A 61 4.96 6.32 7.38
N THR A 62 5.07 6.89 8.57
CA THR A 62 4.08 7.87 9.05
C THR A 62 3.99 9.04 8.08
N LYS A 63 5.14 9.59 7.67
CA LYS A 63 5.20 10.65 6.66
C LYS A 63 4.60 10.23 5.31
N MET A 64 4.92 9.02 4.84
CA MET A 64 4.36 8.46 3.61
C MET A 64 2.84 8.33 3.68
N TYR A 65 2.30 7.73 4.75
CA TYR A 65 0.86 7.54 4.90
C TYR A 65 0.11 8.86 5.07
N GLU A 66 0.68 9.82 5.81
CA GLU A 66 0.11 11.14 6.01
C GLU A 66 -0.06 11.89 4.67
N VAL A 67 1.00 11.98 3.86
CA VAL A 67 0.93 12.68 2.57
C VAL A 67 0.01 11.98 1.57
N LEU A 68 -0.03 10.64 1.55
CA LEU A 68 -0.95 9.89 0.71
C LEU A 68 -2.41 10.08 1.14
N ALA A 69 -2.67 10.23 2.45
CA ALA A 69 -4.00 10.54 2.97
C ALA A 69 -4.48 11.94 2.57
N TYR A 70 -3.57 12.92 2.39
CA TYR A 70 -3.93 14.20 1.77
C TYR A 70 -4.26 14.09 0.28
N GLY A 71 -3.78 13.04 -0.39
CA GLY A 71 -4.22 12.67 -1.74
C GLY A 71 -5.66 12.19 -1.72
N ASP A 72 -5.88 11.03 -1.10
CA ASP A 72 -7.19 10.50 -0.72
C ASP A 72 -7.02 9.26 0.18
N PRO A 73 -7.61 9.22 1.39
CA PRO A 73 -7.44 8.09 2.31
C PRO A 73 -8.19 6.82 1.85
N ASN A 74 -9.26 6.95 1.07
CA ASN A 74 -9.99 5.81 0.54
C ASN A 74 -9.21 5.13 -0.59
N VAL A 75 -8.53 5.90 -1.43
CA VAL A 75 -7.59 5.37 -2.44
C VAL A 75 -6.43 4.65 -1.75
N LEU A 76 -5.85 5.23 -0.69
CA LEU A 76 -4.81 4.58 0.10
C LEU A 76 -5.26 3.23 0.67
N LEU A 77 -6.46 3.18 1.26
CA LEU A 77 -7.02 1.94 1.82
C LEU A 77 -7.46 0.93 0.76
N SER A 78 -7.63 1.37 -0.50
CA SER A 78 -7.95 0.50 -1.64
C SER A 78 -6.69 -0.03 -2.35
N CYS A 79 -5.49 0.45 -1.98
CA CYS A 79 -4.25 -0.04 -2.55
C CYS A 79 -4.02 -1.50 -2.16
N PRO A 80 -3.67 -2.38 -3.13
CA PRO A 80 -3.27 -3.74 -2.79
C PRO A 80 -1.92 -3.69 -2.09
N GLY A 81 -1.76 -4.51 -1.07
CA GLY A 81 -0.50 -4.66 -0.40
C GLY A 81 -0.66 -5.39 0.92
N PRO A 82 0.46 -5.73 1.56
CA PRO A 82 0.42 -6.38 2.85
C PRO A 82 -0.09 -5.43 3.95
N SER A 83 -0.25 -4.12 3.67
CA SER A 83 -0.81 -3.12 4.57
C SER A 83 -0.20 -3.24 5.98
N LEU A 84 -1.04 -3.19 7.04
CA LEU A 84 -0.58 -3.36 8.41
C LEU A 84 -0.04 -4.78 8.69
N SER A 85 -0.54 -5.81 8.02
CA SER A 85 -0.07 -7.19 8.22
C SER A 85 1.39 -7.37 7.82
N GLY A 86 1.85 -6.69 6.77
CA GLY A 86 3.27 -6.68 6.38
C GLY A 86 4.17 -6.04 7.42
N ILE A 87 3.69 -4.96 8.05
CA ILE A 87 4.42 -4.30 9.13
C ILE A 87 4.51 -5.23 10.35
N ILE A 88 3.41 -5.88 10.74
CA ILE A 88 3.41 -6.81 11.88
C ILE A 88 4.40 -7.96 11.64
N VAL A 89 4.36 -8.59 10.46
CA VAL A 89 5.27 -9.69 10.12
C VAL A 89 6.73 -9.21 10.09
N ARG A 90 6.99 -8.00 9.61
CA ARG A 90 8.33 -7.43 9.60
C ARG A 90 8.90 -7.16 11.00
N GLU A 91 8.10 -6.62 11.90
CA GLU A 91 8.57 -6.24 13.24
C GLU A 91 8.61 -7.41 14.22
N LEU A 92 7.72 -8.39 14.07
CA LEU A 92 7.54 -9.49 15.04
C LEU A 92 7.83 -10.88 14.48
N GLY A 93 7.89 -11.04 13.16
CA GLY A 93 8.12 -12.33 12.52
C GLY A 93 9.59 -12.74 12.52
N SER A 94 9.83 -14.04 12.63
CA SER A 94 11.10 -14.67 12.29
C SER A 94 11.48 -14.43 10.83
N THR A 95 12.76 -14.61 10.49
CA THR A 95 13.25 -14.50 9.12
C THR A 95 12.46 -15.42 8.17
N GLU A 96 12.17 -16.65 8.59
CA GLU A 96 11.39 -17.62 7.80
C GLU A 96 9.96 -17.13 7.56
N GLN A 97 9.31 -16.53 8.57
CA GLN A 97 7.96 -15.97 8.43
C GLN A 97 7.94 -14.74 7.51
N GLN A 98 8.96 -13.89 7.59
CA GLN A 98 9.10 -12.74 6.71
C GLN A 98 9.27 -13.17 5.25
N ASP A 99 10.18 -14.11 5.00
CA ASP A 99 10.44 -14.62 3.65
C ASP A 99 9.24 -15.35 3.07
N TYR A 100 8.57 -16.19 3.86
CA TYR A 100 7.34 -16.87 3.43
C TYR A 100 6.26 -15.86 3.04
N PHE A 101 5.97 -14.89 3.91
CA PHE A 101 4.93 -13.90 3.68
C PHE A 101 5.21 -13.04 2.45
N LEU A 102 6.46 -12.64 2.23
CA LEU A 102 6.87 -11.86 1.07
C LEU A 102 6.85 -12.66 -0.23
N ASN A 103 7.35 -13.89 -0.22
CA ASN A 103 7.34 -14.77 -1.40
C ASN A 103 5.90 -15.09 -1.83
N MET A 104 5.01 -15.31 -0.86
CA MET A 104 3.58 -15.44 -1.09
C MET A 104 2.96 -14.17 -1.68
N TRP A 105 3.34 -12.99 -1.20
CA TRP A 105 2.85 -11.73 -1.79
C TRP A 105 3.31 -11.53 -3.24
N LEU A 106 4.56 -11.91 -3.54
CA LEU A 106 5.10 -11.87 -4.89
C LEU A 106 4.41 -12.88 -5.81
N SER A 107 3.98 -14.04 -5.31
CA SER A 107 3.24 -15.01 -6.11
C SER A 107 1.82 -14.53 -6.43
N ILE A 108 1.15 -13.79 -5.53
CA ILE A 108 -0.17 -13.19 -5.78
C ILE A 108 -0.12 -12.14 -6.89
N LYS A 109 0.98 -11.39 -7.01
CA LYS A 109 1.19 -10.42 -8.11
C LYS A 109 1.19 -11.06 -9.50
N LEU A 110 1.46 -12.35 -9.61
CA LEU A 110 1.52 -13.08 -10.87
C LEU A 110 0.17 -13.70 -11.27
N VAL A 111 -0.88 -13.48 -10.46
CA VAL A 111 -2.21 -14.06 -10.65
C VAL A 111 -3.22 -12.96 -11.02
N PRO A 112 -4.06 -13.13 -12.05
CA PRO A 112 -5.06 -12.13 -12.43
C PRO A 112 -6.00 -11.77 -11.26
N VAL A 113 -6.34 -10.47 -11.16
CA VAL A 113 -7.16 -9.82 -10.11
C VAL A 113 -8.44 -10.57 -9.69
N TRP A 114 -9.05 -11.35 -10.58
CA TRP A 114 -10.28 -12.09 -10.28
C TRP A 114 -10.06 -13.40 -9.51
N GLN A 115 -8.85 -13.98 -9.55
CA GLN A 115 -8.50 -15.17 -8.77
C GLN A 115 -7.96 -14.82 -7.37
N SER A 116 -7.48 -13.59 -7.18
CA SER A 116 -6.84 -13.15 -5.94
C SER A 116 -7.82 -12.95 -4.78
N GLN A 117 -9.10 -12.61 -5.01
CA GLN A 117 -10.06 -12.43 -3.90
C GLN A 117 -10.45 -13.76 -3.22
N SER A 118 -10.64 -14.82 -4.00
CA SER A 118 -10.90 -16.17 -3.48
C SER A 118 -9.68 -16.75 -2.76
N GLN A 119 -8.48 -16.54 -3.31
CA GLN A 119 -7.23 -16.99 -2.69
C GLN A 119 -6.88 -16.17 -1.44
N ALA A 120 -7.06 -14.85 -1.46
CA ALA A 120 -6.85 -14.00 -0.28
C ALA A 120 -7.81 -14.34 0.87
N LYS A 121 -9.07 -14.71 0.57
CA LYS A 121 -10.01 -15.21 1.59
C LYS A 121 -9.59 -16.56 2.17
N ALA A 122 -9.20 -17.51 1.32
CA ALA A 122 -8.71 -18.82 1.76
C ALA A 122 -7.44 -18.68 2.61
N LEU A 123 -6.55 -17.76 2.22
CA LEU A 123 -5.28 -17.49 2.86
C LEU A 123 -5.42 -16.81 4.22
N MET A 124 -6.32 -15.83 4.36
CA MET A 124 -6.66 -15.25 5.66
C MET A 124 -7.25 -16.30 6.63
N GLN A 125 -7.82 -17.38 6.10
CA GLN A 125 -8.29 -18.53 6.86
C GLN A 125 -7.13 -19.45 7.30
N GLU A 126 -6.15 -19.71 6.43
CA GLU A 126 -4.95 -20.51 6.76
C GLU A 126 -4.02 -19.82 7.76
N ILE A 127 -3.75 -18.52 7.59
CA ILE A 127 -2.93 -17.75 8.55
C ILE A 127 -3.55 -17.81 9.96
N ARG A 128 -4.88 -17.84 10.05
CA ARG A 128 -5.63 -17.94 11.31
C ARG A 128 -5.57 -19.34 11.95
N LEU A 129 -5.18 -20.37 11.20
CA LEU A 129 -5.03 -21.74 11.68
C LEU A 129 -3.60 -22.06 12.13
N HIS A 130 -2.63 -21.22 11.75
CA HIS A 130 -1.20 -21.43 12.01
C HIS A 130 -0.54 -20.33 12.86
N CYS A 131 -1.35 -19.42 13.41
CA CYS A 131 -1.00 -18.48 14.49
C CYS A 131 -1.87 -18.79 15.71
#